data_AF-A0A1B9N2T6-F1
#
_entry.id   AF-A0A1B9N2T6-F1
#
_cell.length_a   1.000
_cell.length_b   1.000
_cell.length_c   1.000
_cell.angle_alpha   90.00
_cell.angle_beta   90.00
_cell.angle_gamma   90.00
#
_symmetry.space_group_name_H-M   'P 1'
#
loop_
_entity.id
_entity.type
_entity.pdbx_description
1 polymer ?
#
loop_
_entity_poly.entity_id
_entity_poly.type
_entity_poly.pdbx_seq_one_letter_code
_entity_poly.pdbx_strand_id
1 'polypeptide(L)' 'MVRNIIAIIILAGVLMGCSPTVKVQTPSEPININLNVKIDHEINIKVDKALDNIINKSGLY' A
#
# COMPACT_ATOMS: atom_id res chain seq x y z
N MET A 1 -42.23 -42.90 -2.01
CA MET A 1 -40.82 -42.89 -1.54
C MET A 1 -39.86 -42.41 -2.63
N VAL A 2 -39.87 -43.00 -3.83
CA VAL A 2 -38.98 -42.64 -4.96
C VAL A 2 -39.05 -41.16 -5.37
N ARG A 3 -40.24 -40.54 -5.39
CA ARG A 3 -40.41 -39.13 -5.77
C ARG A 3 -39.67 -38.13 -4.85
N ASN A 4 -39.59 -38.41 -3.55
CA ASN A 4 -38.85 -37.58 -2.60
C ASN A 4 -37.33 -37.76 -2.75
N ILE A 5 -36.88 -38.97 -3.07
CA ILE A 5 -35.46 -39.27 -3.27
C ILE A 5 -34.93 -38.49 -4.50
N ILE A 6 -35.71 -38.44 -5.58
CA ILE A 6 -35.35 -37.69 -6.79
C ILE A 6 -35.21 -36.18 -6.49
N ALA A 7 -36.13 -35.61 -5.71
CA ALA A 7 -36.09 -34.19 -5.36
C ALA A 7 -34.84 -33.83 -4.51
N ILE A 8 -34.43 -34.71 -3.60
CA ILE A 8 -33.25 -34.51 -2.75
C ILE A 8 -31.96 -34.56 -3.58
N ILE A 9 -31.88 -35.46 -4.56
CA ILE A 9 -30.72 -35.60 -5.45
C ILE A 9 -30.56 -34.35 -6.33
N ILE A 10 -31.67 -33.82 -6.86
CA ILE A 10 -31.65 -32.60 -7.68
C ILE A 10 -31.19 -31.40 -6.86
N LEU A 11 -31.69 -31.25 -5.63
CA LEU A 11 -31.31 -30.14 -4.74
C LEU A 11 -29.82 -30.19 -4.34
N ALA A 12 -29.28 -31.39 -4.11
CA ALA A 12 -27.87 -31.59 -3.80
C ALA A 12 -26.95 -31.21 -4.97
N GLY A 13 -27.36 -31.48 -6.22
CA GLY A 13 -26.59 -31.14 -7.41
C GLY A 13 -26.46 -29.63 -7.65
N VAL A 14 -27.49 -28.85 -7.32
CA VAL A 14 -27.47 -27.38 -7.48
C VAL A 14 -26.50 -26.71 -6.49
N LEU A 15 -26.35 -27.28 -5.29
CA LEU A 15 -25.44 -26.76 -4.26
C LEU A 15 -23.97 -27.00 -4.58
N MET A 16 -23.64 -28.00 -5.41
CA MET A 16 -22.27 -28.32 -5.82
C MET A 16 -21.68 -27.38 -6.89
N GLY A 17 -22.52 -26.56 -7.54
CA GLY A 17 -22.08 -25.63 -8.60
C GLY A 17 -21.43 -24.33 -8.10
N CYS A 18 -21.50 -24.04 -6.80
CA CYS A 18 -21.01 -22.77 -6.26
C CYS A 18 -19.58 -22.91 -5.75
N SER A 19 -18.61 -22.94 -6.67
CA SER A 19 -17.18 -22.79 -6.33
C SER A 19 -16.71 -21.39 -6.73
N PRO A 20 -16.79 -20.39 -5.83
CA PRO A 20 -16.30 -19.05 -6.13
C PRO A 20 -14.78 -19.11 -6.31
N THR A 21 -14.33 -19.18 -7.56
CA THR A 21 -12.91 -19.18 -7.89
C THR A 21 -12.40 -17.75 -7.78
N VAL A 22 -11.70 -17.44 -6.70
CA VAL A 22 -11.04 -16.15 -6.51
C VAL A 22 -9.81 -16.12 -7.43
N LYS A 23 -9.93 -15.39 -8.54
CA LYS A 23 -8.80 -15.15 -9.44
C LYS A 23 -8.08 -13.89 -8.99
N VAL A 24 -6.86 -14.04 -8.49
CA VAL A 24 -5.94 -12.92 -8.29
C VAL A 24 -5.39 -12.55 -9.67
N GLN A 25 -6.02 -11.58 -10.32
CA GLN A 25 -5.52 -11.01 -11.55
C GLN A 25 -4.69 -9.79 -11.21
N THR A 26 -3.43 -9.77 -11.66
CA THR A 26 -2.61 -8.55 -11.64
C THR A 26 -3.27 -7.53 -12.57
N PRO A 27 -3.47 -6.28 -12.15
CA PRO A 27 -4.02 -5.24 -13.01
C PRO A 27 -3.21 -5.14 -14.32
N SER A 28 -3.90 -5.14 -15.46
CA SER A 28 -3.29 -4.95 -16.79
C SER A 28 -2.76 -3.53 -16.98
N GLU A 29 -3.31 -2.59 -16.21
CA GLU A 29 -2.95 -1.19 -16.23
C GLU A 29 -2.10 -0.83 -15.00
N PRO A 30 -1.06 0.00 -15.16
CA PRO A 30 -0.24 0.43 -14.04
C PRO A 30 -1.04 1.28 -13.05
N ILE A 31 -0.84 1.01 -11.75
CA ILE A 31 -1.50 1.74 -10.67
C ILE A 31 -0.92 3.16 -10.61
N ASN A 32 -1.77 4.15 -10.88
CA ASN A 32 -1.38 5.57 -10.77
C ASN A 32 -1.50 6.04 -9.31
N ILE A 33 -0.36 6.24 -8.67
CA ILE A 33 -0.27 6.71 -7.28
C ILE A 33 -0.01 8.22 -7.31
N ASN A 34 -1.08 9.02 -7.22
CA ASN A 34 -0.98 10.47 -7.17
C ASN A 34 -0.87 10.95 -5.71
N LEU A 35 0.33 11.27 -5.26
CA LEU A 35 0.61 11.69 -3.89
C LEU A 35 1.19 13.10 -3.88
N ASN A 36 0.62 13.97 -3.05
CA ASN A 36 1.15 15.31 -2.80
C ASN A 36 2.04 15.29 -1.56
N VAL A 37 3.36 15.15 -1.76
CA VAL A 37 4.35 15.14 -0.67
C VAL A 37 4.95 16.54 -0.51
N LYS A 38 4.79 17.14 0.68
CA LYS A 38 5.52 18.34 1.07
C LYS A 38 6.69 17.95 1.97
N ILE A 39 7.91 18.18 1.49
CA ILE A 39 9.13 17.88 2.24
C ILE A 39 9.63 19.18 2.84
N ASP A 40 9.27 19.42 4.10
CA ASP A 40 9.79 20.54 4.89
C ASP A 40 11.08 20.09 5.59
N HIS A 41 12.23 20.60 5.15
CA HIS A 41 13.53 20.36 5.81
C HIS A 41 14.07 21.68 6.36
N GLU A 42 14.13 21.80 7.69
CA GLU A 42 14.80 22.92 8.36
C GLU A 42 16.22 22.47 8.76
N ILE A 43 17.25 23.08 8.17
CA ILE A 43 18.64 22.88 8.59
C ILE A 43 18.97 23.93 9.65
N ASN A 44 18.81 23.57 10.93
CA ASN A 44 19.29 24.38 12.04
C ASN A 44 20.81 24.19 12.20
N ILE A 45 21.61 25.04 11.54
CA ILE A 45 23.07 25.06 11.75
C ILE A 45 23.34 25.80 13.07
N LYS A 46 23.42 25.04 14.17
CA LYS A 46 23.96 25.55 15.43
C LYS A 46 25.47 25.53 15.34
N VAL A 47 26.08 26.70 15.13
CA VAL A 47 27.54 26.85 15.12
C VAL A 47 28.03 26.64 16.56
N ASP A 48 28.86 25.63 16.75
CA ASP A 48 29.53 25.38 18.02
C ASP A 48 30.61 26.45 18.25
N LYS A 49 30.84 26.86 19.49
CA LYS A 49 31.76 27.97 19.84
C LYS A 49 33.21 27.73 19.37
N ALA A 50 33.57 26.48 19.11
CA ALA A 50 34.84 26.11 18.51
C ALA A 50 34.97 26.55 17.04
N LEU A 51 33.86 26.57 16.29
CA LEU A 51 33.81 27.00 14.89
C LEU A 51 33.75 28.52 14.74
N ASP A 52 33.23 29.26 15.73
CA ASP A 52 33.26 30.74 15.74
C ASP A 52 34.69 31.27 15.57
N ASN A 53 35.67 30.65 16.23
CA ASN A 53 37.08 31.06 16.13
C ASN A 53 37.65 30.88 14.72
N ILE A 54 37.15 29.89 13.98
CA ILE A 54 37.57 29.64 12.59
C ILE A 54 36.86 30.61 11.66
N ILE A 55 35.55 30.81 11.83
CA ILE A 55 34.74 31.69 10.98
C ILE A 55 35.21 33.16 11.11
N ASN A 56 35.46 33.63 12.34
CA ASN A 56 36.02 34.97 12.60
C ASN A 56 37.41 35.16 11.97
N LYS A 57 38.21 34.09 11.86
CA LYS A 57 39.56 34.16 11.29
C LYS A 57 39.55 34.06 9.75
N SER A 58 38.52 33.44 9.18
CA SER A 58 38.32 33.33 7.73
C SER A 58 37.69 34.56 7.07
N GLY A 59 37.45 35.65 7.81
CA GLY A 59 37.00 36.93 7.23
C GLY A 59 35.61 36.87 6.59
N LEU A 60 34.74 35.98 7.08
CA LEU A 60 33.34 35.91 6.65
C LEU A 60 32.46 36.88 7.45
N TYR A 61 33.01 38.04 7.87
CA TYR A 61 32.34 39.32 8.16
C TYR A 61 33.39 40.43 8.07
#